data_AF-A0A0J7IFH1-F1
#
_entry.id   AF-A0A0J7IFH1-F1
#
_cell.length_a   1.000
_cell.length_b   1.000
_cell.length_c   1.000
_cell.angle_alpha   90.00
_cell.angle_beta   90.00
_cell.angle_gamma   90.00
#
_symmetry.space_group_name_H-M   'P 1'
#
loop_
_entity.id
_entity.type
_entity.pdbx_description
1 polymer ?
#
loop_
_entity_poly.entity_id
_entity_poly.type
_entity_poly.pdbx_seq_one_letter_code
_entity_poly.pdbx_strand_id
1 'polypeptide(L)'
;MKVLKGIILVLASVLILWMVVAAFISGDCVYEKSISINAPTETVWHQTNTLKAMDQWSPWNDLDPGMKKDWSGTTGQIGEKVCWDSQKEAAGKGCQEIKKIDAAGKRIDTDIQFLTPYKSEAHTYVKIIPEGSGSKVTWGFISKIPYPFTVMKMFTNMEGAIGKDYQKGLSRLKELSEKP
;
A
#
# COMPACT_ATOMS: atom_id res chain seq x y z
N MET A 1 27.46 -28.11 -31.43
CA MET A 1 26.15 -28.75 -31.14
C MET A 1 26.05 -29.36 -29.74
N LYS A 2 27.04 -30.14 -29.24
CA LYS A 2 26.97 -30.75 -27.89
C LYS A 2 26.95 -29.74 -26.73
N VAL A 3 27.80 -28.70 -26.80
CA VAL A 3 27.85 -27.62 -25.78
C VAL A 3 26.54 -26.82 -25.74
N LEU A 4 26.00 -26.43 -26.90
CA LEU A 4 24.71 -25.74 -27.00
C LEU A 4 23.55 -26.58 -26.42
N LYS A 5 23.52 -27.89 -26.72
CA LYS A 5 22.54 -28.82 -26.13
C LYS A 5 22.67 -28.91 -24.60
N GLY A 6 23.89 -28.92 -24.08
CA GLY A 6 24.15 -28.90 -22.63
C GLY A 6 23.65 -27.61 -21.97
N ILE A 7 23.94 -26.45 -22.56
CA ILE A 7 23.48 -25.15 -22.07
C ILE A 7 21.94 -25.08 -22.06
N ILE A 8 21.28 -25.53 -23.13
CA ILE A 8 19.82 -25.57 -23.20
C ILE A 8 19.24 -26.47 -22.10
N LEU A 9 19.85 -27.62 -21.84
CA LEU A 9 19.37 -28.58 -20.83
C LEU A 9 19.53 -28.03 -19.41
N VAL A 10 20.61 -27.29 -19.14
CA VAL A 10 20.81 -26.59 -17.87
C VAL A 10 19.84 -25.41 -17.71
N LEU A 11 19.63 -24.60 -18.75
CA LEU A 11 18.66 -23.51 -18.68
C LEU A 11 17.23 -24.05 -18.47
N ALA A 12 16.88 -25.13 -19.16
CA ALA A 12 15.59 -25.79 -18.98
C ALA A 12 15.43 -26.35 -17.56
N SER A 13 16.46 -26.97 -16.98
CA SER A 13 16.38 -27.47 -15.60
C SER A 13 16.25 -26.35 -14.58
N VAL A 14 16.95 -25.23 -14.76
CA VAL A 14 16.81 -24.03 -13.91
C VAL A 14 15.41 -23.44 -14.01
N LEU A 15 14.85 -23.34 -15.22
CA LEU A 15 13.48 -22.84 -15.42
C LEU A 15 12.43 -23.78 -14.80
N ILE A 16 12.60 -25.10 -14.92
CA ILE A 16 11.71 -26.08 -14.28
C ILE A 16 11.79 -25.94 -12.76
N LEU A 17 13.00 -25.85 -12.20
CA LEU A 17 13.19 -25.67 -10.77
C LEU A 17 12.55 -24.35 -10.28
N TRP A 18 12.72 -23.26 -11.03
CA TRP A 18 12.07 -21.98 -10.74
C TRP A 18 10.55 -22.12 -10.66
N MET A 19 9.94 -22.76 -11.66
CA MET A 19 8.50 -22.97 -11.72
C MET A 19 7.99 -23.81 -10.55
N VAL A 20 8.70 -24.90 -10.21
CA VAL A 20 8.35 -25.76 -9.08
C VAL A 20 8.40 -24.97 -7.77
N VAL A 21 9.48 -24.21 -7.52
CA VAL A 21 9.60 -23.38 -6.30
C VAL A 21 8.50 -22.31 -6.25
N ALA A 22 8.24 -21.64 -7.38
CA ALA A 22 7.20 -20.61 -7.48
C ALA A 22 5.80 -21.14 -7.12
N ALA A 23 5.51 -22.41 -7.42
CA ALA A 23 4.22 -23.04 -7.14
C ALA A 23 3.96 -23.26 -5.64
N PHE A 24 5.01 -23.36 -4.82
CA PHE A 24 4.88 -23.52 -3.36
C PHE A 24 4.81 -22.19 -2.58
N ILE A 25 4.97 -21.04 -3.25
CA ILE A 25 4.98 -19.72 -2.61
C ILE A 25 3.63 -19.03 -2.83
N SER A 26 2.96 -18.64 -1.74
CA SER A 26 1.72 -17.86 -1.83
C SER A 26 1.93 -16.54 -2.59
N GLY A 27 0.99 -16.21 -3.47
CA GLY A 27 0.98 -14.94 -4.21
C GLY A 27 0.62 -13.72 -3.36
N ASP A 28 0.05 -13.91 -2.17
CA ASP A 28 -0.41 -12.78 -1.34
C ASP A 28 0.77 -12.06 -0.70
N CYS A 29 0.91 -10.78 -0.99
CA CYS A 29 1.91 -9.89 -0.40
C CYS A 29 1.19 -8.96 0.58
N VAL A 30 1.42 -9.16 1.87
CA VAL A 30 0.81 -8.39 2.95
C VAL A 30 1.90 -7.63 3.69
N TYR A 31 1.69 -6.35 3.93
CA TYR A 31 2.53 -5.54 4.78
C TYR A 31 1.69 -4.55 5.57
N GLU A 32 1.99 -4.41 6.84
CA GLU A 32 1.32 -3.48 7.72
C GLU A 32 2.28 -2.90 8.75
N LYS A 33 2.00 -1.68 9.19
CA LYS A 33 2.72 -1.00 10.25
C LYS A 33 1.75 -0.38 11.23
N SER A 34 2.10 -0.39 12.51
CA SER A 34 1.25 0.15 13.56
C SER A 34 1.98 1.10 14.49
N ILE A 35 1.26 2.10 15.01
CA ILE A 35 1.75 3.02 16.03
C ILE A 35 0.66 3.29 17.09
N SER A 36 1.08 3.74 18.26
CA SER A 36 0.17 4.27 19.28
C SER A 36 0.09 5.80 19.18
N ILE A 37 -1.12 6.32 19.12
CA ILE A 37 -1.47 7.74 19.07
C ILE A 37 -2.20 8.08 20.36
N ASN A 38 -1.72 9.10 21.07
CA ASN A 38 -2.33 9.63 22.29
C ASN A 38 -3.47 10.59 21.95
N ALA A 39 -4.44 10.09 21.18
CA ALA A 39 -5.65 10.80 20.81
C ALA A 39 -6.83 9.82 20.78
N PRO A 40 -8.06 10.29 21.08
CA PRO A 40 -9.26 9.48 20.97
C PRO A 40 -9.41 8.88 19.57
N THR A 41 -10.03 7.69 19.48
CA THR A 41 -10.30 7.01 18.20
C THR A 41 -11.07 7.89 17.23
N GLU A 42 -11.99 8.72 17.73
CA GLU A 42 -12.78 9.67 16.93
C GLU A 42 -11.89 10.72 16.25
N THR A 43 -10.97 11.33 17.00
CA THR A 43 -10.01 12.31 16.47
C THR A 43 -9.16 11.71 15.36
N VAL A 44 -8.64 10.50 15.56
CA VAL A 44 -7.86 9.79 14.53
C VAL A 44 -8.75 9.40 13.34
N TRP A 45 -10.00 9.01 13.59
CA TRP A 45 -10.95 8.67 12.53
C TRP A 45 -11.20 9.86 11.59
N HIS A 46 -11.36 11.07 12.12
CA HIS A 46 -11.49 12.28 11.30
C HIS A 46 -10.28 12.55 10.38
N GLN A 47 -9.10 12.04 10.72
CA GLN A 47 -7.89 12.16 9.89
C GLN A 47 -7.74 11.03 8.86
N THR A 48 -8.64 10.04 8.86
CA THR A 48 -8.51 8.82 8.05
C THR A 48 -9.79 8.45 7.30
N ASN A 49 -10.93 9.02 7.65
CA ASN A 49 -12.24 8.69 7.09
C ASN A 49 -12.53 9.24 5.69
N THR A 50 -11.64 10.06 5.12
CA THR A 50 -11.76 10.60 3.76
C THR A 50 -10.43 10.50 3.03
N LEU A 51 -10.46 10.37 1.70
CA LEU A 51 -9.21 10.35 0.92
C LEU A 51 -8.45 11.68 1.03
N LYS A 52 -9.15 12.81 1.17
CA LYS A 52 -8.53 14.12 1.41
C LYS A 52 -7.81 14.21 2.76
N ALA A 53 -8.37 13.61 3.81
CA ALA A 53 -7.71 13.57 5.12
C ALA A 53 -6.48 12.64 5.09
N MET A 54 -6.62 11.48 4.44
CA MET A 54 -5.50 10.55 4.22
C MET A 54 -4.35 11.20 3.45
N ASP A 55 -4.69 12.07 2.49
CA ASP A 55 -3.71 12.81 1.71
C ASP A 55 -2.81 13.73 2.55
N GLN A 56 -3.32 14.31 3.65
CA GLN A 56 -2.56 15.26 4.46
C GLN A 56 -1.34 14.65 5.15
N TRP A 57 -1.40 13.36 5.48
CA TRP A 57 -0.30 12.64 6.11
C TRP A 57 0.41 11.66 5.16
N SER A 58 -0.05 11.56 3.90
CA SER A 58 0.57 10.71 2.89
C SER A 58 2.03 11.11 2.62
N PRO A 59 3.00 10.19 2.74
CA PRO A 59 4.41 10.46 2.45
C PRO A 59 4.65 10.65 0.94
N TRP A 60 3.82 10.05 0.06
CA TRP A 60 4.01 10.11 -1.38
C TRP A 60 3.80 11.51 -1.98
N ASN A 61 3.16 12.40 -1.24
CA ASN A 61 3.01 13.80 -1.64
C ASN A 61 4.34 14.56 -1.68
N ASP A 62 5.35 14.08 -0.95
CA ASP A 62 6.68 14.67 -0.98
C ASP A 62 7.45 14.30 -2.25
N LEU A 63 7.05 13.24 -2.95
CA LEU A 63 7.75 12.77 -4.15
C LEU A 63 7.64 13.81 -5.26
N ASP A 64 6.45 14.36 -5.49
CA ASP A 64 6.20 15.40 -6.48
C ASP A 64 5.25 16.49 -5.95
N PRO A 65 5.77 17.67 -5.57
CA PRO A 65 4.94 18.82 -5.18
C PRO A 65 4.02 19.33 -6.32
N GLY A 66 4.34 19.00 -7.58
CA GLY A 66 3.54 19.36 -8.76
C GLY A 66 2.52 18.30 -9.16
N MET A 67 2.34 17.26 -8.35
CA MET A 67 1.41 16.16 -8.63
C MET A 67 -0.02 16.68 -8.77
N LYS A 68 -0.64 16.40 -9.92
CA LYS A 68 -2.02 16.77 -10.17
C LYS A 68 -2.93 15.69 -9.59
N LYS A 69 -3.95 16.10 -8.84
CA LYS A 69 -4.94 15.19 -8.25
C LYS A 69 -6.34 15.57 -8.69
N ASP A 70 -7.05 14.60 -9.22
CA ASP A 70 -8.45 14.72 -9.59
C ASP A 70 -9.31 13.94 -8.58
N TRP A 71 -10.34 14.59 -8.06
CA TRP A 71 -11.18 14.07 -6.98
C TRP A 71 -12.59 13.89 -7.51
N SER A 72 -13.15 12.71 -7.28
CA SER A 72 -14.50 12.36 -7.72
C SER A 72 -15.26 11.59 -6.63
N GLY A 73 -16.58 11.58 -6.74
CA GLY A 73 -17.47 11.01 -5.72
C GLY A 73 -17.73 11.94 -4.54
N THR A 74 -18.45 11.42 -3.55
CA THR A 74 -18.82 12.16 -2.33
C THR A 74 -17.77 11.92 -1.25
N THR A 75 -17.18 13.00 -0.72
CA THR A 75 -16.16 12.91 0.33
C THR A 75 -16.66 12.15 1.56
N GLY A 76 -15.88 11.17 2.02
CA GLY A 76 -16.18 10.33 3.18
C GLY A 76 -17.23 9.26 2.94
N GLN A 77 -17.55 8.96 1.68
CA GLN A 77 -18.47 7.88 1.31
C GLN A 77 -17.78 6.83 0.44
N ILE A 78 -18.38 5.64 0.40
CA ILE A 78 -17.98 4.58 -0.52
C ILE A 78 -18.07 5.12 -1.96
N GLY A 79 -17.01 4.90 -2.74
CA GLY A 79 -16.87 5.43 -4.09
C GLY A 79 -16.19 6.80 -4.18
N GLU A 80 -15.82 7.45 -3.06
CA GLU A 80 -14.85 8.56 -3.12
C GLU A 80 -13.58 8.06 -3.78
N LYS A 81 -13.06 8.82 -4.76
CA LYS A 81 -11.91 8.43 -5.56
C LYS A 81 -10.99 9.61 -5.80
N VAL A 82 -9.68 9.38 -5.68
CA VAL A 82 -8.63 10.31 -6.08
C VAL A 82 -7.75 9.65 -7.14
N CYS A 83 -7.52 10.32 -8.25
CA CYS A 83 -6.53 9.92 -9.24
C CYS A 83 -5.39 10.93 -9.26
N TRP A 84 -4.15 10.45 -9.33
CA TRP A 84 -2.97 11.30 -9.39
C TRP A 84 -2.17 11.10 -10.68
N ASP A 85 -1.60 12.19 -11.15
CA ASP A 85 -0.67 12.24 -12.29
C ASP A 85 0.56 13.04 -11.90
N SER A 86 1.70 12.35 -11.80
CA SER A 86 3.02 12.94 -11.54
C SER A 86 3.91 12.82 -12.78
N GLN A 87 4.74 13.84 -12.99
CA GLN A 87 5.79 13.82 -14.02
C GLN A 87 7.03 13.06 -13.55
N LYS A 88 7.19 12.86 -12.23
CA LYS A 88 8.26 12.07 -11.66
C LYS A 88 7.88 10.60 -11.61
N GLU A 89 8.74 9.76 -12.18
CA GLU A 89 8.57 8.31 -12.24
C GLU A 89 8.39 7.67 -10.85
N ALA A 90 9.06 8.20 -9.83
CA ALA A 90 8.98 7.69 -8.46
C ALA A 90 7.56 7.76 -7.85
N ALA A 91 6.74 8.74 -8.24
CA ALA A 91 5.35 8.84 -7.78
C ALA A 91 4.34 8.25 -8.78
N GLY A 92 4.74 8.19 -10.06
CA GLY A 92 3.98 7.53 -11.11
C GLY A 92 2.58 8.12 -11.32
N LYS A 93 1.66 7.27 -11.79
CA LYS A 93 0.24 7.62 -11.97
C LYS A 93 -0.62 6.51 -11.40
N GLY A 94 -1.75 6.86 -10.82
CA GLY A 94 -2.67 5.88 -10.27
C GLY A 94 -3.95 6.49 -9.75
N CYS A 95 -4.81 5.63 -9.19
CA CYS A 95 -6.03 6.04 -8.53
C CYS A 95 -6.24 5.24 -7.24
N GLN A 96 -6.84 5.88 -6.25
CA GLN A 96 -7.28 5.28 -5.00
C GLN A 96 -8.78 5.51 -4.81
N GLU A 97 -9.52 4.50 -4.38
CA GLU A 97 -10.98 4.54 -4.21
C GLU A 97 -11.40 3.91 -2.88
N ILE A 98 -12.31 4.55 -2.14
CA ILE A 98 -12.90 3.97 -0.93
C ILE A 98 -13.87 2.86 -1.31
N LYS A 99 -13.59 1.63 -0.85
CA LYS A 99 -14.46 0.46 -1.09
C LYS A 99 -15.34 0.15 0.10
N LYS A 100 -14.85 0.39 1.31
CA LYS A 100 -15.58 0.06 2.54
C LYS A 100 -15.24 1.04 3.64
N ILE A 101 -16.26 1.44 4.37
CA ILE A 101 -16.16 2.21 5.61
C ILE A 101 -16.87 1.39 6.67
N ASP A 102 -16.18 1.10 7.77
CA ASP A 102 -16.77 0.42 8.90
C ASP A 102 -17.79 1.32 9.61
N ALA A 103 -18.96 0.77 9.94
CA ALA A 103 -20.04 1.52 10.56
C ALA A 103 -19.68 2.07 11.95
N ALA A 104 -18.73 1.43 12.64
CA ALA A 104 -18.23 1.90 13.93
C ALA A 104 -17.10 2.94 13.82
N GLY A 105 -16.70 3.34 12.60
CA GLY A 105 -15.65 4.35 12.39
C GLY A 105 -14.26 3.88 12.81
N LYS A 106 -13.97 2.58 12.68
CA LYS A 106 -12.70 1.99 13.14
C LYS A 106 -11.87 1.37 12.03
N ARG A 107 -12.41 1.30 10.81
CA ARG A 107 -11.69 0.78 9.65
C ARG A 107 -12.20 1.42 8.36
N ILE A 108 -11.26 1.74 7.49
CA ILE A 108 -11.52 2.12 6.10
C ILE A 108 -10.67 1.23 5.20
N ASP A 109 -11.29 0.69 4.15
CA ASP A 109 -10.64 -0.11 3.12
C ASP A 109 -10.71 0.65 1.79
N THR A 110 -9.57 0.77 1.12
CA THR A 110 -9.46 1.48 -0.15
C THR A 110 -8.65 0.65 -1.15
N ASP A 111 -9.05 0.68 -2.42
CA ASP A 111 -8.30 0.04 -3.49
C ASP A 111 -7.40 1.07 -4.15
N ILE A 112 -6.14 0.70 -4.36
CA ILE A 112 -5.16 1.49 -5.09
C ILE A 112 -4.81 0.76 -6.37
N GLN A 113 -4.91 1.46 -7.50
CA GLN A 113 -4.45 1.03 -8.82
C GLN A 113 -3.33 1.94 -9.29
N PHE A 114 -2.12 1.38 -9.45
CA PHE A 114 -1.03 2.06 -10.12
C PHE A 114 -1.14 1.78 -11.62
N LEU A 115 -0.98 2.82 -12.45
CA LEU A 115 -1.08 2.76 -13.91
C LEU A 115 0.29 2.92 -14.58
N THR A 116 1.21 3.65 -13.96
CA THR A 116 2.55 3.96 -14.49
C THR A 116 3.54 4.07 -13.33
N PRO A 117 4.78 3.55 -13.45
CA PRO A 117 5.39 2.91 -14.63
C PRO A 117 4.91 1.48 -14.91
N TYR A 118 4.38 0.78 -13.90
CA TYR A 118 3.83 -0.56 -14.04
C TYR A 118 2.40 -0.60 -13.56
N LYS A 119 1.56 -1.38 -14.25
CA LYS A 119 0.20 -1.63 -13.78
C LYS A 119 0.22 -2.59 -12.61
N SER A 120 -0.31 -2.16 -11.47
CA SER A 120 -0.47 -3.01 -10.29
C SER A 120 -1.65 -2.55 -9.45
N GLU A 121 -2.14 -3.46 -8.62
CA GLU A 121 -3.28 -3.21 -7.74
C GLU A 121 -2.95 -3.65 -6.32
N ALA A 122 -3.44 -2.89 -5.34
CA ALA A 122 -3.30 -3.19 -3.93
C ALA A 122 -4.58 -2.79 -3.18
N HIS A 123 -5.04 -3.68 -2.30
CA HIS A 123 -6.08 -3.39 -1.32
C HIS A 123 -5.42 -2.83 -0.08
N THR A 124 -5.66 -1.57 0.25
CA THR A 124 -5.10 -0.91 1.42
C THR A 124 -6.15 -0.68 2.48
N TYR A 125 -5.73 -0.58 3.73
CA TYR A 125 -6.64 -0.32 4.84
C TYR A 125 -5.97 0.47 5.94
N VAL A 126 -6.77 1.29 6.63
CA VAL A 126 -6.42 1.89 7.91
C VAL A 126 -7.39 1.36 8.95
N LYS A 127 -6.85 0.87 10.07
CA LYS A 127 -7.61 0.32 11.20
C LYS A 127 -7.21 1.06 12.48
N ILE A 128 -8.19 1.42 13.28
CA ILE A 128 -8.02 2.12 14.55
C ILE A 128 -8.65 1.27 15.65
N ILE A 129 -7.89 1.02 16.71
CA ILE A 129 -8.33 0.25 17.87
C ILE A 129 -8.11 1.12 19.11
N PRO A 130 -9.10 1.27 20.01
CA PRO A 130 -8.90 1.96 21.28
C PRO A 130 -7.78 1.34 22.11
N GLU A 131 -6.90 2.16 22.68
CA GLU A 131 -5.77 1.72 23.51
C GLU A 131 -5.60 2.67 24.70
N GLY A 132 -6.18 2.30 25.86
CA GLY A 132 -6.19 3.17 27.04
C GLY A 132 -6.92 4.49 26.79
N SER A 133 -6.24 5.61 27.03
CA SER A 133 -6.73 6.96 26.70
C SER A 133 -6.50 7.36 25.23
N GLY A 134 -5.79 6.55 24.47
CA GLY A 134 -5.44 6.80 23.07
C GLY A 134 -5.99 5.75 22.11
N SER A 135 -5.29 5.57 21.00
CA SER A 135 -5.65 4.62 19.98
C SER A 135 -4.42 4.04 19.29
N LYS A 136 -4.50 2.75 18.95
CA LYS A 136 -3.54 2.06 18.11
C LYS A 136 -4.03 2.10 16.67
N VAL A 137 -3.19 2.64 15.79
CA VAL A 137 -3.49 2.75 14.36
C VAL A 137 -2.61 1.79 13.59
N THR A 138 -3.23 1.01 12.71
CA THR A 138 -2.57 0.12 11.77
C THR A 138 -2.87 0.58 10.35
N TRP A 139 -1.82 0.77 9.56
CA TRP A 139 -1.92 1.03 8.13
C TRP A 139 -1.24 -0.10 7.36
N GLY A 140 -1.94 -0.71 6.42
CA GLY A 140 -1.44 -1.84 5.67
C GLY A 140 -2.01 -1.96 4.28
N PHE A 141 -1.46 -2.90 3.53
CA PHE A 141 -1.97 -3.31 2.24
C PHE A 141 -1.79 -4.80 1.97
N ILE A 142 -2.57 -5.27 1.00
CA ILE A 142 -2.59 -6.61 0.45
C ILE A 142 -2.50 -6.46 -1.06
N SER A 143 -1.48 -7.02 -1.68
CA SER A 143 -1.34 -7.10 -3.14
C SER A 143 -1.09 -8.55 -3.56
N LYS A 144 -1.31 -8.87 -4.84
CA LYS A 144 -1.09 -10.20 -5.40
C LYS A 144 0.06 -10.18 -6.37
N ILE A 145 1.05 -11.03 -6.12
CA ILE A 145 2.16 -11.27 -7.03
C ILE A 145 1.81 -12.46 -7.92
N PRO A 146 1.79 -12.29 -9.25
CA PRO A 146 1.42 -13.37 -10.17
C PRO A 146 2.49 -14.46 -10.21
N TYR A 147 2.07 -15.70 -10.42
CA TYR A 147 2.98 -16.80 -10.76
C TYR A 147 3.65 -16.52 -12.12
N PRO A 148 4.95 -16.85 -12.33
CA PRO A 148 5.92 -17.45 -11.39
C PRO A 148 6.80 -16.42 -10.65
N PHE A 149 6.37 -15.15 -10.60
CA PHE A 149 7.11 -14.06 -9.96
C PHE A 149 7.04 -14.09 -8.42
N THR A 150 6.26 -15.00 -7.85
CA THR A 150 6.15 -15.26 -6.40
C THR A 150 7.50 -15.53 -5.73
N VAL A 151 8.46 -16.10 -6.47
CA VAL A 151 9.85 -16.33 -6.03
C VAL A 151 10.54 -15.04 -5.59
N MET A 152 10.21 -13.89 -6.20
CA MET A 152 10.82 -12.60 -5.84
C MET A 152 10.51 -12.20 -4.39
N LYS A 153 9.42 -12.70 -3.79
CA LYS A 153 9.09 -12.45 -2.38
C LYS A 153 10.20 -12.90 -1.43
N MET A 154 10.93 -13.98 -1.76
CA MET A 154 12.01 -14.49 -0.91
C MET A 154 13.22 -13.54 -0.86
N PHE A 155 13.34 -12.65 -1.85
CA PHE A 155 14.44 -11.71 -1.98
C PHE A 155 14.03 -10.26 -1.73
N THR A 156 12.73 -10.00 -1.51
CA THR A 156 12.20 -8.65 -1.33
C THR A 156 12.08 -8.31 0.16
N ASN A 157 12.89 -7.37 0.64
CA ASN A 157 12.75 -6.80 1.97
C ASN A 157 11.72 -5.65 1.96
N MET A 158 10.46 -5.96 2.27
CA MET A 158 9.38 -4.96 2.25
C MET A 158 9.58 -3.85 3.29
N GLU A 159 10.09 -4.17 4.48
CA GLU A 159 10.41 -3.17 5.51
C GLU A 159 11.44 -2.17 5.00
N GLY A 160 12.47 -2.65 4.28
CA GLY A 160 13.47 -1.80 3.65
C GLY A 160 12.93 -0.97 2.48
N ALA A 161 11.99 -1.52 1.73
CA ALA A 161 11.46 -0.90 0.50
C ALA A 161 10.45 0.23 0.78
N ILE A 162 9.50 0.01 1.69
CA ILE A 162 8.37 0.93 1.94
C ILE A 162 8.14 1.24 3.42
N GLY A 163 8.82 0.53 4.33
CA GLY A 163 8.57 0.66 5.76
C GLY A 163 8.93 2.03 6.34
N LYS A 164 9.85 2.75 5.68
CA LYS A 164 10.19 4.15 6.00
C LYS A 164 9.04 5.10 5.64
N ASP A 165 8.40 4.91 4.49
CA ASP A 165 7.27 5.72 4.07
C ASP A 165 6.05 5.48 4.97
N TYR A 166 5.76 4.21 5.28
CA TYR A 166 4.71 3.85 6.25
C TYR A 166 4.95 4.47 7.62
N GLN A 167 6.19 4.40 8.12
CA GLN A 167 6.56 5.04 9.39
C GLN A 167 6.36 6.55 9.32
N LYS A 168 6.81 7.20 8.24
CA LYS A 168 6.70 8.64 8.05
C LYS A 168 5.23 9.08 8.01
N GLY A 169 4.39 8.37 7.26
CA GLY A 169 2.96 8.67 7.17
C GLY A 169 2.25 8.50 8.50
N LEU A 170 2.51 7.40 9.22
CA LEU A 170 1.96 7.18 10.56
C LEU A 170 2.44 8.24 11.57
N SER A 171 3.71 8.65 11.51
CA SER A 171 4.23 9.74 12.34
C SER A 171 3.53 11.07 12.06
N ARG A 172 3.26 11.41 10.78
CA ARG A 172 2.47 12.60 10.41
C ARG A 172 1.04 12.51 10.92
N LEU A 173 0.41 11.34 10.80
CA LEU A 173 -0.93 11.11 11.34
C LEU A 173 -0.96 11.34 12.85
N LYS A 174 0.03 10.82 13.58
CA LYS A 174 0.19 11.06 15.02
C LYS A 174 0.27 12.55 15.33
N GLU A 175 1.13 13.29 14.63
CA GLU A 175 1.27 14.74 14.81
C GLU A 175 -0.03 15.50 14.50
N LEU A 176 -0.80 15.09 13.49
CA LEU A 176 -2.09 15.72 13.16
C LEU A 176 -3.17 15.41 14.20
N SER A 177 -3.17 14.20 14.77
CA SER A 177 -4.17 13.75 15.73
C SER A 177 -3.89 14.19 17.18
N GLU A 178 -2.63 14.45 17.53
CA GLU A 178 -2.23 14.89 18.88
C GLU A 178 -2.15 16.41 19.01
N LYS A 179 -2.38 17.15 17.92
CA LYS A 179 -2.53 18.61 17.99
C LYS A 179 -3.77 18.96 18.82
N PRO A 180 -3.64 19.92 19.76
CA PRO A 180 -4.74 20.40 20.58
C PRO A 180 -5.81 21.13 19.75
#